data_AF-A0A7I8W4L6-F1
#
_entry.id   AF-A0A7I8W4L6-F1
#
_cell.length_a   1.000
_cell.length_b   1.000
_cell.length_c   1.000
_cell.angle_alpha   90.00
_cell.angle_beta   90.00
_cell.angle_gamma   90.00
#
_symmetry.space_group_name_H-M   'P 1'
#
loop_
_entity.id
_entity.type
_entity.pdbx_description
1 polymer ?
#
loop_
_entity_poly.entity_id
_entity_poly.type
_entity_poly.pdbx_seq_one_letter_code
_entity_poly.pdbx_strand_id
1 'polypeptide(L)'
;MAPTRWGNRAELRKIEPDFEGLWGDITSTMNWCEAKYEVSPYFAEFWNTISNLAMIIPPLFGIFLAWRDNMELRYILSLLSLATVGIGSWFFHMTLIYETQIYLKFPEPELFQTAYGLLVLTMVILGFRSMQKFKACKRDRMTYYLSLFSYAFGFFLWQIDVRACSHLKSIRSGIGYPIKPVLQFHAWWHIFAGTGTYISILYV
;
A
#
# COMPACT_ATOMS: atom_id res chain seq x y z
N MET A 1 -28.78 23.95 22.46
CA MET A 1 -28.02 22.80 21.91
C MET A 1 -26.55 23.11 22.09
N ALA A 2 -25.84 22.31 22.88
CA ALA A 2 -24.43 22.53 23.19
C ALA A 2 -23.55 22.11 21.98
N PRO A 3 -22.45 22.83 21.69
CA PRO A 3 -21.55 22.46 20.62
C PRO A 3 -20.84 21.16 21.00
N THR A 4 -20.86 20.17 20.11
CA THR A 4 -19.96 19.03 20.23
C THR A 4 -18.53 19.52 19.98
N ARG A 5 -17.53 18.77 20.48
CA ARG A 5 -16.09 19.07 20.38
C ARG A 5 -15.54 19.23 18.94
N TRP A 6 -16.41 19.16 17.93
CA TRP A 6 -16.11 19.14 16.50
C TRP A 6 -17.00 20.09 15.69
N GLY A 7 -17.23 21.30 16.22
CA GLY A 7 -17.84 22.41 15.47
C GLY A 7 -19.28 22.15 15.01
N ASN A 8 -19.87 23.17 14.39
CA ASN A 8 -21.26 23.11 13.93
C ASN A 8 -21.29 22.38 12.57
N ARG A 9 -22.35 21.62 12.26
CA ARG A 9 -22.49 20.85 11.00
C ARG A 9 -22.26 21.70 9.72
N ALA A 10 -22.45 23.02 9.82
CA ALA A 10 -22.17 23.98 8.75
C ALA A 10 -20.68 24.32 8.54
N GLU A 11 -19.83 24.17 9.56
CA GLU A 11 -18.36 24.34 9.43
C GLU A 11 -17.70 23.10 8.85
N LEU A 12 -18.24 21.91 9.10
CA LEU A 12 -17.76 20.66 8.51
C LEU A 12 -17.94 20.62 6.98
N ARG A 13 -18.91 21.36 6.42
CA ARG A 13 -19.07 21.53 4.95
C ARG A 13 -17.99 22.40 4.30
N LYS A 14 -17.26 23.23 5.04
CA LYS A 14 -16.14 24.00 4.48
C LYS A 14 -14.87 23.17 4.26
N ILE A 15 -14.93 21.88 4.63
CA ILE A 15 -13.89 20.87 4.39
C ILE A 15 -14.45 19.81 3.42
N GLU A 16 -15.37 20.20 2.53
CA GLU A 16 -15.84 19.33 1.45
C GLU A 16 -14.81 19.33 0.32
N PRO A 17 -14.51 18.16 -0.30
CA PRO A 17 -13.71 18.10 -1.50
C PRO A 17 -14.33 18.95 -2.61
N ASP A 18 -13.52 19.45 -3.56
CA ASP A 18 -14.01 20.20 -4.73
C ASP A 18 -15.00 19.39 -5.60
N PHE A 19 -15.13 18.08 -5.35
CA PHE A 19 -16.03 17.16 -6.03
C PHE A 19 -16.78 16.24 -5.06
N GLU A 20 -18.07 15.98 -5.33
CA GLU A 20 -18.76 14.83 -4.74
C GLU A 20 -18.15 13.53 -5.27
N GLY A 21 -17.79 12.62 -4.37
CA GLY A 21 -17.20 11.32 -4.73
C GLY A 21 -18.18 10.43 -5.49
N LEU A 22 -17.73 9.79 -6.58
CA LEU A 22 -18.59 8.97 -7.44
C LEU A 22 -19.17 7.74 -6.74
N TRP A 23 -18.44 7.18 -5.77
CA TRP A 23 -18.74 5.88 -5.14
C TRP A 23 -19.72 5.98 -3.96
N GLY A 24 -20.27 7.16 -3.68
CA GLY A 24 -21.16 7.38 -2.54
C GLY A 24 -20.40 7.53 -1.22
N ASP A 25 -21.11 7.28 -0.11
CA ASP A 25 -20.58 7.49 1.23
C ASP A 25 -19.43 6.53 1.56
N ILE A 26 -18.38 7.07 2.18
CA ILE A 26 -17.23 6.29 2.66
C ILE A 26 -17.70 5.41 3.84
N THR A 27 -17.71 4.09 3.64
CA THR A 27 -18.08 3.11 4.67
C THR A 27 -16.87 2.49 5.37
N SER A 28 -15.65 2.69 4.85
CA SER A 28 -14.44 2.20 5.49
C SER A 28 -14.22 2.84 6.87
N THR A 29 -13.90 2.02 7.86
CA THR A 29 -13.53 2.49 9.21
C THR A 29 -12.15 3.15 9.26
N MET A 30 -11.28 2.86 8.27
CA MET A 30 -9.93 3.39 8.18
C MET A 30 -9.84 4.66 7.34
N ASN A 31 -9.42 5.75 7.98
CA ASN A 31 -9.12 7.00 7.32
C ASN A 31 -7.60 7.20 7.24
N TRP A 32 -6.99 6.82 6.12
CA TRP A 32 -5.58 7.12 5.85
C TRP A 32 -5.32 8.63 5.69
N CYS A 33 -4.05 8.99 5.62
CA CYS A 33 -3.67 10.40 5.68
C CYS A 33 -3.97 11.20 4.40
N GLU A 34 -4.20 10.55 3.26
CA GLU A 34 -4.54 11.23 2.01
C GLU A 34 -5.90 11.94 2.08
N ALA A 35 -5.99 13.13 1.47
CA ALA A 35 -7.23 13.87 1.38
C ALA A 35 -8.17 13.20 0.35
N LYS A 36 -9.46 13.10 0.70
CA LYS A 36 -10.40 12.33 -0.11
C LYS A 36 -10.84 13.12 -1.33
N TYR A 37 -10.87 12.49 -2.49
CA TYR A 37 -11.34 13.08 -3.76
C TYR A 37 -10.66 14.42 -4.12
N GLU A 38 -9.42 14.64 -3.66
CA GLU A 38 -8.70 15.90 -3.87
C GLU A 38 -8.25 16.07 -5.34
N VAL A 39 -7.85 14.97 -5.99
CA VAL A 39 -7.28 15.00 -7.34
C VAL A 39 -8.31 14.64 -8.42
N SER A 40 -9.27 13.77 -8.07
CA SER A 40 -10.24 13.22 -9.03
C SER A 40 -11.50 12.72 -8.32
N PRO A 41 -12.70 12.90 -8.91
CA PRO A 41 -13.95 12.36 -8.37
C PRO A 41 -14.03 10.83 -8.45
N TYR A 42 -13.19 10.19 -9.29
CA TYR A 42 -13.18 8.74 -9.50
C TYR A 42 -12.37 7.98 -8.46
N PHE A 43 -11.42 8.65 -7.79
CA PHE A 43 -10.48 8.05 -6.87
C PHE A 43 -10.57 8.72 -5.51
N ALA A 44 -11.08 7.99 -4.51
CA ALA A 44 -11.17 8.48 -3.14
C ALA A 44 -9.79 8.85 -2.60
N GLU A 45 -8.76 8.03 -2.82
CA GLU A 45 -7.36 8.37 -2.49
C GLU A 45 -6.47 8.19 -3.71
N PHE A 46 -6.34 9.22 -4.53
CA PHE A 46 -5.69 9.15 -5.84
C PHE A 46 -4.26 8.56 -5.79
N TRP A 47 -3.39 9.08 -4.92
CA TRP A 47 -1.99 8.66 -4.84
C TRP A 47 -1.86 7.26 -4.24
N ASN A 48 -2.63 6.95 -3.20
CA ASN A 48 -2.72 5.61 -2.64
C ASN A 48 -3.27 4.60 -3.66
N THR A 49 -4.23 4.97 -4.52
CA THR A 49 -4.72 4.09 -5.58
C THR A 49 -3.65 3.82 -6.63
N ILE A 50 -3.13 4.85 -7.30
CA ILE A 50 -2.25 4.64 -8.47
C ILE A 50 -0.89 4.04 -8.09
N SER A 51 -0.43 4.24 -6.85
CA SER A 51 0.81 3.63 -6.37
C SER A 51 0.75 2.10 -6.35
N ASN A 52 -0.45 1.51 -6.30
CA ASN A 52 -0.63 0.06 -6.45
C ASN A 52 -0.25 -0.47 -7.85
N LEU A 53 -0.07 0.39 -8.87
CA LEU A 53 0.48 -0.04 -10.16
C LEU A 53 1.83 -0.76 -10.01
N ALA A 54 2.64 -0.37 -9.01
CA ALA A 54 3.91 -1.03 -8.70
C ALA A 54 3.74 -2.49 -8.24
N MET A 55 2.57 -2.85 -7.71
CA MET A 55 2.20 -4.21 -7.30
C MET A 55 1.43 -4.98 -8.39
N ILE A 56 1.03 -4.31 -9.47
CA ILE A 56 0.19 -4.90 -10.54
C ILE A 56 1.02 -5.12 -11.80
N ILE A 57 1.64 -4.06 -12.34
CA ILE A 57 2.28 -4.11 -13.66
C ILE A 57 3.51 -5.04 -13.66
N PRO A 58 4.51 -4.87 -12.77
CA PRO A 58 5.70 -5.74 -12.81
C PRO A 58 5.38 -7.22 -12.58
N PRO A 59 4.48 -7.60 -11.64
CA PRO A 59 4.11 -9.00 -11.47
C PRO A 59 3.36 -9.60 -12.66
N LEU A 60 2.45 -8.86 -13.31
CA LEU A 60 1.78 -9.33 -14.52
C LEU A 60 2.78 -9.57 -15.67
N PHE A 61 3.73 -8.66 -15.85
CA PHE A 61 4.82 -8.86 -16.80
C PHE A 61 5.70 -10.06 -16.41
N GLY A 62 6.00 -10.21 -15.11
CA GLY A 62 6.73 -11.36 -14.58
C GLY A 62 6.02 -12.70 -14.82
N ILE A 63 4.68 -12.75 -14.72
CA ILE A 63 3.90 -13.96 -15.02
C ILE A 63 4.03 -14.33 -16.49
N PHE A 64 3.92 -13.35 -17.39
CA PHE A 64 4.12 -13.58 -18.82
C PHE A 64 5.51 -14.17 -19.12
N LEU A 65 6.56 -13.59 -18.52
CA LEU A 65 7.92 -14.10 -18.66
C LEU A 65 8.08 -15.50 -18.05
N ALA A 66 7.55 -15.72 -16.85
CA ALA A 66 7.63 -17.02 -16.17
C ALA A 66 6.92 -18.12 -16.95
N TRP A 67 5.76 -17.81 -17.55
CA TRP A 67 5.05 -18.74 -18.42
C TRP A 67 5.83 -19.03 -19.71
N ARG A 68 6.34 -17.99 -20.38
CA ARG A 68 7.15 -18.12 -21.60
C ARG A 68 8.41 -18.96 -21.37
N ASP A 69 9.06 -18.76 -20.23
CA ASP A 69 10.32 -19.41 -19.87
C ASP A 69 10.09 -20.77 -19.17
N ASN A 70 8.84 -21.24 -19.11
CA ASN A 70 8.42 -22.52 -18.53
C ASN A 70 8.91 -22.72 -17.08
N MET A 71 8.83 -21.65 -16.29
CA MET A 71 9.22 -21.62 -14.89
C MET A 71 8.25 -22.46 -14.03
N GLU A 72 8.72 -22.87 -12.86
CA GLU A 72 7.89 -23.64 -11.93
C GLU A 72 6.63 -22.87 -11.51
N LEU A 73 5.52 -23.58 -11.37
CA LEU A 73 4.21 -23.02 -11.02
C LEU A 73 4.24 -22.13 -9.77
N ARG A 74 5.14 -22.43 -8.80
CA ARG A 74 5.31 -21.62 -7.60
C ARG A 74 5.59 -20.14 -7.90
N TYR A 75 6.39 -19.84 -8.92
CA TYR A 75 6.72 -18.46 -9.30
C TYR A 75 5.52 -17.73 -9.86
N ILE A 76 4.75 -18.41 -10.73
CA ILE A 76 3.53 -17.87 -11.32
C ILE A 76 2.51 -17.58 -10.22
N LEU A 77 2.31 -18.51 -9.29
CA LEU A 77 1.38 -18.34 -8.18
C LEU A 77 1.81 -17.19 -7.26
N SER A 78 3.09 -17.08 -6.90
CA SER A 78 3.58 -15.98 -6.07
C SER A 78 3.39 -14.60 -6.72
N LEU A 79 3.67 -14.48 -8.02
CA LEU A 79 3.45 -13.23 -8.77
C LEU A 79 1.95 -12.92 -8.91
N LEU A 80 1.12 -13.93 -9.12
CA LEU A 80 -0.34 -13.78 -9.20
C LEU A 80 -0.93 -13.34 -7.85
N SER A 81 -0.41 -13.88 -6.74
CA SER A 81 -0.79 -13.43 -5.39
C SER A 81 -0.45 -11.96 -5.19
N LEU A 82 0.76 -11.53 -5.58
CA LEU A 82 1.15 -10.11 -5.48
C LEU A 82 0.26 -9.19 -6.33
N ALA A 83 -0.03 -9.57 -7.57
CA ALA A 83 -0.94 -8.82 -8.43
C ALA A 83 -2.35 -8.73 -7.84
N THR A 84 -2.87 -9.83 -7.27
CA THR A 84 -4.17 -9.87 -6.60
C THR A 84 -4.22 -8.92 -5.41
N VAL A 85 -3.16 -8.86 -4.59
CA VAL A 85 -3.06 -7.90 -3.48
C VAL A 85 -3.08 -6.46 -4.01
N GLY A 86 -2.32 -6.16 -5.06
CA GLY A 86 -2.30 -4.84 -5.70
C GLY A 86 -3.67 -4.42 -6.24
N ILE A 87 -4.39 -5.32 -6.91
CA ILE A 87 -5.74 -5.07 -7.44
C ILE A 87 -6.74 -4.85 -6.30
N GLY A 88 -6.70 -5.66 -5.25
CA GLY A 88 -7.58 -5.48 -4.08
C GLY A 88 -7.34 -4.13 -3.40
N SER A 89 -6.07 -3.78 -3.18
CA SER A 89 -5.66 -2.49 -2.63
C SER A 89 -6.09 -1.32 -3.52
N TRP A 90 -5.97 -1.45 -4.84
CA TRP A 90 -6.45 -0.45 -5.81
C TRP A 90 -7.93 -0.14 -5.61
N PHE A 91 -8.77 -1.18 -5.65
CA PHE A 91 -10.22 -1.01 -5.54
C PHE A 91 -10.59 -0.42 -4.18
N PHE A 92 -9.94 -0.88 -3.11
CA PHE A 92 -10.14 -0.35 -1.77
C PHE A 92 -9.81 1.15 -1.68
N HIS A 93 -8.64 1.61 -2.15
CA HIS A 93 -8.29 3.03 -2.10
C HIS A 93 -9.08 3.89 -3.09
N MET A 94 -9.54 3.29 -4.20
CA MET A 94 -10.36 3.99 -5.20
C MET A 94 -11.75 4.31 -4.65
N THR A 95 -12.36 3.39 -3.89
CA THR A 95 -13.75 3.52 -3.45
C THR A 95 -13.89 3.88 -1.97
N LEU A 96 -12.97 3.39 -1.12
CA LEU A 96 -13.12 3.34 0.34
C LEU A 96 -14.43 2.70 0.81
N ILE A 97 -14.97 1.78 0.01
CA ILE A 97 -16.16 1.00 0.34
C ILE A 97 -15.73 -0.31 1.01
N TYR A 98 -16.49 -0.67 2.03
CA TYR A 98 -16.29 -1.86 2.83
C TYR A 98 -17.31 -2.95 2.50
N GLU A 99 -16.86 -4.17 2.15
CA GLU A 99 -17.77 -5.27 1.74
C GLU A 99 -17.60 -6.57 2.54
N THR A 100 -16.72 -6.66 3.54
CA THR A 100 -16.48 -7.94 4.24
C THR A 100 -16.82 -7.92 5.73
N GLN A 101 -17.71 -8.84 6.13
CA GLN A 101 -18.24 -8.94 7.50
C GLN A 101 -17.19 -9.21 8.59
N ILE A 102 -16.02 -9.74 8.21
CA ILE A 102 -14.93 -10.11 9.14
C ILE A 102 -14.44 -8.90 9.96
N TYR A 103 -14.41 -7.74 9.34
CA TYR A 103 -13.78 -6.57 9.93
C TYR A 103 -14.74 -5.57 10.55
N LEU A 104 -16.04 -5.88 10.50
CA LEU A 104 -17.00 -5.31 11.44
C LEU A 104 -16.69 -5.78 12.88
N LYS A 105 -15.96 -6.91 13.04
CA LYS A 105 -15.69 -7.56 14.32
C LYS A 105 -14.27 -7.35 14.85
N PHE A 106 -13.29 -7.08 13.99
CA PHE A 106 -11.91 -6.78 14.37
C PHE A 106 -11.49 -5.45 13.75
N PRO A 107 -10.96 -4.47 14.52
CA PRO A 107 -10.40 -3.27 13.93
C PRO A 107 -9.23 -3.66 13.01
N GLU A 108 -9.47 -3.48 11.71
CA GLU A 108 -8.65 -3.76 10.53
C GLU A 108 -7.12 -3.73 10.67
N PRO A 109 -6.48 -2.67 11.19
CA PRO A 109 -5.03 -2.55 11.04
C PRO A 109 -4.28 -3.73 11.65
N GLU A 110 -4.79 -4.34 12.72
CA GLU A 110 -4.05 -5.36 13.47
C GLU A 110 -4.00 -6.72 12.75
N LEU A 111 -5.12 -7.17 12.16
CA LEU A 111 -5.17 -8.46 11.47
C LEU A 111 -4.34 -8.42 10.19
N PHE A 112 -4.54 -7.38 9.37
CA PHE A 112 -3.77 -7.19 8.15
C PHE A 112 -2.28 -7.01 8.46
N GLN A 113 -1.92 -6.16 9.43
CA GLN A 113 -0.52 -5.99 9.85
C GLN A 113 0.11 -7.28 10.36
N THR A 114 -0.61 -8.04 11.17
CA THR A 114 -0.08 -9.28 11.75
C THR A 114 0.11 -10.34 10.67
N ALA A 115 -0.89 -10.57 9.82
CA ALA A 115 -0.79 -11.53 8.72
C ALA A 115 0.33 -11.13 7.74
N TYR A 116 0.40 -9.84 7.39
CA TYR A 116 1.44 -9.31 6.53
C TYR A 116 2.84 -9.41 7.16
N GLY A 117 2.96 -9.10 8.45
CA GLY A 117 4.20 -9.21 9.21
C GLY A 117 4.71 -10.65 9.28
N LEU A 118 3.83 -11.62 9.50
CA LEU A 118 4.17 -13.06 9.47
C LEU A 118 4.62 -13.51 8.07
N LEU A 119 3.96 -13.04 7.01
CA LEU A 119 4.36 -13.30 5.64
C LEU A 119 5.78 -12.77 5.36
N VAL A 120 6.03 -11.50 5.67
CA VAL A 120 7.36 -10.87 5.48
C VAL A 120 8.42 -11.60 6.28
N LEU A 121 8.15 -11.94 7.55
CA LEU A 121 9.08 -12.70 8.38
C LEU A 121 9.42 -14.06 7.76
N THR A 122 8.41 -14.77 7.26
CA THR A 122 8.60 -16.06 6.57
C THR A 122 9.48 -15.88 5.33
N MET A 123 9.22 -14.85 4.51
CA MET A 123 10.01 -14.56 3.32
C MET A 123 11.47 -14.23 3.64
N VAL A 124 11.71 -13.47 4.71
CA VAL A 124 13.06 -13.14 5.19
C VAL A 124 13.82 -14.40 5.62
N ILE A 125 13.16 -15.30 6.38
CA ILE A 125 13.75 -16.55 6.84
C ILE A 125 14.05 -17.48 5.65
N LEU A 126 13.10 -17.66 4.74
CA LEU A 126 13.28 -18.49 3.55
C LEU A 126 14.38 -17.95 2.63
N GLY A 127 14.41 -16.63 2.41
CA GLY A 127 15.48 -15.98 1.65
C GLY A 127 16.85 -16.18 2.29
N PHE A 128 16.96 -16.04 3.62
CA PHE A 128 18.22 -16.28 4.33
C PHE A 128 18.67 -17.75 4.22
N ARG A 129 17.75 -18.70 4.40
CA ARG A 129 18.04 -20.13 4.23
C ARG A 129 18.46 -20.48 2.80
N SER A 130 17.81 -19.86 1.81
CA SER A 130 18.17 -20.01 0.39
C SER A 130 19.59 -19.50 0.14
N MET A 131 19.95 -18.32 0.64
CA MET A 131 21.30 -17.74 0.53
C MET A 131 22.37 -18.68 1.07
N GLN A 132 22.13 -19.27 2.24
CA GLN A 132 23.07 -20.20 2.88
C GLN A 132 23.18 -21.51 2.12
N LYS A 133 22.05 -22.09 1.70
CA LYS A 133 21.99 -23.40 1.02
C LYS A 133 22.68 -23.36 -0.34
N PHE A 134 22.43 -22.34 -1.14
CA PHE A 134 22.93 -22.24 -2.51
C PHE A 134 24.24 -21.45 -2.64
N LYS A 135 24.86 -21.04 -1.52
CA LYS A 135 26.07 -20.20 -1.49
C LYS A 135 25.93 -18.97 -2.41
N ALA A 136 24.94 -18.14 -2.12
CA ALA A 136 24.58 -16.95 -2.90
C ALA A 136 25.79 -16.14 -3.39
N CYS A 137 25.79 -15.77 -4.66
CA CYS A 137 26.83 -14.91 -5.23
C CYS A 137 26.65 -13.45 -4.78
N LYS A 138 27.55 -12.54 -5.18
CA LYS A 138 27.45 -11.11 -4.82
C LYS A 138 26.13 -10.49 -5.28
N ARG A 139 25.65 -10.85 -6.48
CA ARG A 139 24.40 -10.35 -7.06
C ARG A 139 23.20 -10.82 -6.24
N ASP A 140 23.12 -12.11 -5.92
CA ASP A 140 22.05 -12.71 -5.11
C ASP A 140 21.92 -12.04 -3.74
N ARG A 141 23.07 -11.84 -3.05
CA ARG A 141 23.11 -11.11 -1.78
C ARG A 141 22.60 -9.67 -1.94
N MET A 142 22.99 -8.99 -3.01
CA MET A 142 22.55 -7.62 -3.28
C MET A 142 21.02 -7.56 -3.49
N THR A 143 20.47 -8.49 -4.26
CA THR A 143 19.01 -8.62 -4.49
C THR A 143 18.27 -8.85 -3.17
N TYR A 144 18.76 -9.77 -2.32
CA TYR A 144 18.17 -10.04 -1.01
C TYR A 144 18.18 -8.80 -0.09
N TYR A 145 19.33 -8.12 0.06
CA TYR A 145 19.42 -6.94 0.90
C TYR A 145 18.63 -5.76 0.36
N LEU A 146 18.54 -5.61 -0.97
CA LEU A 146 17.71 -4.60 -1.61
C LEU A 146 16.22 -4.83 -1.31
N SER A 147 15.77 -6.09 -1.41
CA SER A 147 14.41 -6.47 -1.01
C SER A 147 14.14 -6.10 0.45
N LEU A 148 15.03 -6.51 1.36
CA LEU A 148 14.88 -6.25 2.80
C LEU A 148 14.85 -4.75 3.11
N PHE A 149 15.76 -3.98 2.50
CA PHE A 149 15.80 -2.53 2.66
C PHE A 149 14.52 -1.88 2.12
N SER A 150 14.06 -2.27 0.93
CA SER A 150 12.84 -1.75 0.32
C SER A 150 11.64 -1.93 1.26
N TYR A 151 11.45 -3.14 1.81
CA TYR A 151 10.39 -3.39 2.78
C TYR A 151 10.51 -2.55 4.05
N ALA A 152 11.69 -2.55 4.67
CA ALA A 152 11.91 -1.83 5.93
C ALA A 152 11.68 -0.32 5.76
N PHE A 153 12.16 0.24 4.65
CA PHE A 153 12.01 1.65 4.35
C PHE A 153 10.55 2.01 4.04
N GLY A 154 9.86 1.20 3.22
CA GLY A 154 8.43 1.39 3.00
C GLY A 154 7.63 1.34 4.29
N PHE A 155 7.89 0.35 5.14
CA PHE A 155 7.19 0.20 6.42
C PHE A 155 7.42 1.41 7.31
N PHE A 156 8.67 1.89 7.38
CA PHE A 156 9.02 3.11 8.10
C PHE A 156 8.23 4.33 7.60
N LEU A 157 8.13 4.53 6.28
CA LEU A 157 7.33 5.63 5.71
C LEU A 157 5.85 5.51 6.08
N TRP A 158 5.28 4.30 5.98
CA TRP A 158 3.91 4.06 6.40
C TRP A 158 3.68 4.38 7.88
N GLN A 159 4.62 4.00 8.74
CA GLN A 159 4.57 4.28 10.16
C GLN A 159 4.61 5.79 10.47
N ILE A 160 5.27 6.60 9.63
CA ILE A 160 5.20 8.07 9.70
C ILE A 160 3.82 8.55 9.24
N ASP A 161 3.28 8.01 8.14
CA ASP A 161 1.94 8.35 7.64
C ASP A 161 0.87 8.19 8.73
N VAL A 162 0.91 7.06 9.44
CA VAL A 162 -0.03 6.74 10.51
C VAL A 162 0.16 7.62 11.74
N ARG A 163 1.40 7.82 12.21
CA ARG A 163 1.66 8.52 13.49
C ARG A 163 1.71 10.04 13.37
N ALA A 164 2.16 10.56 12.22
CA ALA A 164 2.43 11.98 12.02
C ALA A 164 1.46 12.63 11.02
N CYS A 165 0.28 12.02 10.78
CA CYS A 165 -0.63 12.49 9.74
C CYS A 165 -1.03 13.97 9.86
N SER A 166 -1.29 14.47 11.08
CA SER A 166 -1.64 15.88 11.30
C SER A 166 -0.53 16.83 10.83
N HIS A 167 0.73 16.47 11.12
CA HIS A 167 1.91 17.22 10.69
C HIS A 167 2.07 17.15 9.17
N LEU A 168 1.91 15.96 8.57
CA LEU A 168 1.97 15.79 7.12
C LEU A 168 0.89 16.58 6.39
N LYS A 169 -0.34 16.61 6.92
CA LYS A 169 -1.44 17.43 6.38
C LYS A 169 -1.12 18.93 6.48
N SER A 170 -0.59 19.38 7.62
CA SER A 170 -0.18 20.78 7.84
C SER A 170 0.96 21.21 6.89
N ILE A 171 1.95 20.35 6.67
CA ILE A 171 3.02 20.66 5.71
C ILE A 171 2.45 20.67 4.29
N ARG A 172 1.59 19.70 3.93
CA ARG A 172 0.94 19.62 2.61
C ARG A 172 0.02 20.78 2.28
N SER A 173 -0.55 21.48 3.25
CA SER A 173 -1.33 22.69 2.97
C SER A 173 -0.43 23.89 2.62
N GLY A 174 0.84 23.87 3.04
CA GLY A 174 1.83 24.88 2.70
C GLY A 174 2.62 24.61 1.41
N ILE A 175 2.51 23.41 0.82
CA ILE A 175 3.22 23.03 -0.41
C ILE A 175 2.25 22.72 -1.56
N GLY A 176 2.57 23.22 -2.76
CA GLY A 176 1.78 22.99 -3.97
C GLY A 176 2.23 21.75 -4.77
N TYR A 177 1.52 21.49 -5.86
CA TYR A 177 2.00 20.57 -6.89
C TYR A 177 3.22 21.16 -7.60
N PRO A 178 4.22 20.35 -7.97
CA PRO A 178 4.24 18.88 -7.99
C PRO A 178 4.82 18.21 -6.73
N ILE A 179 5.15 18.95 -5.66
CA ILE A 179 5.86 18.41 -4.49
C ILE A 179 4.90 17.78 -3.47
N LYS A 180 3.65 18.25 -3.43
CA LYS A 180 2.60 17.76 -2.51
C LYS A 180 2.49 16.22 -2.41
N PRO A 181 2.56 15.45 -3.52
CA PRO A 181 2.49 13.98 -3.48
C PRO A 181 3.67 13.29 -2.79
N VAL A 182 4.84 13.96 -2.69
CA VAL A 182 6.04 13.38 -2.06
C VAL A 182 5.78 13.02 -0.59
N LEU A 183 4.87 13.72 0.08
CA LEU A 183 4.49 13.46 1.46
C LEU A 183 3.34 12.45 1.62
N GLN A 184 2.90 11.77 0.54
CA GLN A 184 1.94 10.66 0.60
C GLN A 184 2.68 9.37 0.96
N PHE A 185 3.09 9.25 2.22
CA PHE A 185 3.97 8.17 2.66
C PHE A 185 3.31 6.78 2.61
N HIS A 186 1.99 6.70 2.69
CA HIS A 186 1.27 5.45 2.42
C HIS A 186 1.37 5.02 0.94
N ALA A 187 1.34 5.95 -0.01
CA ALA A 187 1.56 5.64 -1.43
C ALA A 187 2.99 5.12 -1.68
N TRP A 188 4.00 5.72 -1.04
CA TRP A 188 5.37 5.21 -1.08
C TRP A 188 5.49 3.80 -0.51
N TRP A 189 4.74 3.49 0.56
CA TRP A 189 4.68 2.14 1.09
C TRP A 189 4.26 1.12 0.04
N HIS A 190 3.20 1.37 -0.75
CA HIS A 190 2.80 0.46 -1.83
C HIS A 190 3.92 0.21 -2.83
N ILE A 191 4.65 1.26 -3.22
CA ILE A 191 5.76 1.17 -4.17
C ILE A 191 6.90 0.33 -3.59
N PHE A 192 7.36 0.65 -2.37
CA PHE A 192 8.49 -0.01 -1.73
C PHE A 192 8.17 -1.44 -1.29
N ALA A 193 6.97 -1.69 -0.77
CA ALA A 193 6.52 -3.02 -0.39
C ALA A 193 6.30 -3.89 -1.64
N GLY A 194 5.67 -3.36 -2.69
CA GLY A 194 5.50 -4.05 -3.96
C GLY A 194 6.81 -4.41 -4.62
N THR A 195 7.74 -3.45 -4.70
CA THR A 195 9.08 -3.66 -5.25
C THR A 195 9.87 -4.66 -4.43
N GLY A 196 9.87 -4.54 -3.10
CA GLY A 196 10.52 -5.50 -2.20
C GLY A 196 9.96 -6.92 -2.39
N THR A 197 8.63 -7.07 -2.43
CA THR A 197 7.97 -8.36 -2.67
C THR A 197 8.38 -8.94 -4.01
N TYR A 198 8.31 -8.16 -5.07
CA TYR A 198 8.68 -8.60 -6.41
C TYR A 198 10.15 -9.08 -6.46
N ILE A 199 11.07 -8.30 -5.91
CA ILE A 199 12.50 -8.65 -5.83
C ILE A 199 12.71 -9.95 -5.04
N SER A 200 11.98 -10.14 -3.93
CA SER A 200 12.08 -11.36 -3.14
C SER A 200 11.55 -12.60 -3.87
N ILE A 201 10.48 -12.48 -4.67
CA ILE A 201 9.93 -13.58 -5.47
C ILE A 201 10.93 -13.98 -6.57
N LEU A 202 11.63 -13.01 -7.16
CA LEU A 202 12.69 -13.31 -8.14
C LEU A 202 13.90 -14.00 -7.52
N TYR A 203 14.06 -13.90 -6.19
CA TYR A 203 15.22 -14.42 -5.48
C TYR A 203 14.99 -15.80 -4.85
N VAL A 204 13.80 -16.07 -4.31
CA VAL A 204 13.44 -17.30 -3.57
C VAL A 204 13.21 -18.48 -4.51
#